data_AF-A0A1J4K0M8-F1
#
_entry.id   AF-A0A1J4K0M8-F1
#
_cell.length_a   1.000
_cell.length_b   1.000
_cell.length_c   1.000
_cell.angle_alpha   90.00
_cell.angle_beta   90.00
_cell.angle_gamma   90.00
#
_symmetry.space_group_name_H-M   'P 1'
#
loop_
_entity.id
_entity.type
_entity.pdbx_description
1 polymer ?
#
loop_
_entity_poly.entity_id
_entity_poly.type
_entity_poly.pdbx_seq_one_letter_code
_entity_poly.pdbx_strand_id
1 'polypeptide(L)'
;MSKKKEISEQSILGFLIEDNVTSLQEEVSNGLDVNQQFFWILGDLPDILTNSPPLISVAAFHRAVNCFNYLTKEGADIHKLDEMETPISNFAVAGGNMEIIQILDQHGVDFSKTLKIAAEYGHFEIFIWIFQNKGLDLQERDQYNRTFLHIAAAGGNTQLVKFLIEKGLDVNGIDGVFIIIFKLFHENIFWCFFSFIFIGHHFILLLKSVKLMLLNFYYQMIELT
;
A
#
# COMPACT_ATOMS: atom_id res chain seq x y z
N MET A 1 32.97 -1.36 -32.71
CA MET A 1 31.54 -1.40 -32.39
C MET A 1 31.40 -2.12 -31.05
N SER A 2 31.33 -1.39 -29.94
CA SER A 2 31.14 -2.00 -28.63
C SER A 2 29.73 -2.58 -28.56
N LYS A 3 29.63 -3.87 -28.21
CA LYS A 3 28.35 -4.47 -27.87
C LYS A 3 27.84 -3.75 -26.61
N LYS A 4 26.72 -3.02 -26.70
CA LYS A 4 26.01 -2.50 -25.53
C LYS A 4 25.73 -3.72 -24.64
N LYS A 5 26.29 -3.72 -23.42
CA LYS A 5 26.02 -4.75 -22.42
C LYS A 5 24.56 -4.52 -22.00
N GLU A 6 23.66 -5.42 -22.40
CA GLU A 6 22.28 -5.40 -21.93
C GLU A 6 22.32 -5.59 -20.41
N ILE A 7 22.04 -4.52 -19.67
CA ILE A 7 21.97 -4.56 -18.21
C ILE A 7 20.72 -5.36 -17.87
N SER A 8 20.85 -6.33 -16.97
CA SER A 8 19.66 -7.06 -16.53
C SER A 8 18.77 -6.11 -15.71
N GLU A 9 17.48 -6.12 -16.00
CA GLU A 9 16.47 -5.39 -15.22
C GLU A 9 16.59 -5.69 -13.72
N GLN A 10 16.97 -6.93 -13.37
CA GLN A 10 17.25 -7.37 -12.00
C GLN A 10 18.35 -6.56 -11.30
N SER A 11 19.43 -6.19 -12.01
CA SER A 11 20.48 -5.35 -11.43
C SER A 11 19.95 -3.95 -11.14
N ILE A 12 19.16 -3.38 -12.05
CA ILE A 12 18.58 -2.04 -11.85
C ILE A 12 17.61 -2.05 -10.67
N LEU A 13 16.76 -3.08 -10.56
CA LEU A 13 15.88 -3.24 -9.41
C LEU A 13 16.65 -3.39 -8.10
N GLY A 14 17.77 -4.12 -8.09
CA GLY A 14 18.67 -4.18 -6.94
C GLY A 14 19.14 -2.80 -6.50
N PHE A 15 19.54 -1.95 -7.44
CA PHE A 15 19.96 -0.57 -7.14
C PHE A 15 18.82 0.28 -6.58
N LEU A 16 17.58 0.08 -7.04
CA LEU A 16 16.42 0.81 -6.53
C LEU A 16 16.01 0.32 -5.14
N ILE A 17 16.03 -0.99 -4.89
CA ILE A 17 15.73 -1.56 -3.57
C ILE A 17 16.74 -1.07 -2.52
N GLU A 18 18.01 -0.94 -2.90
CA GLU A 18 19.09 -0.47 -2.02
C GLU A 18 19.25 1.06 -2.00
N ASP A 19 18.47 1.80 -2.80
CA ASP A 19 18.64 3.24 -3.06
C ASP A 19 20.09 3.64 -3.43
N ASN A 20 20.76 2.78 -4.21
CA ASN A 20 22.13 2.95 -4.65
C ASN A 20 22.22 3.84 -5.90
N VAL A 21 22.23 5.15 -5.67
CA VAL A 21 22.33 6.16 -6.74
C VAL A 21 23.63 6.10 -7.53
N THR A 22 24.74 5.67 -6.92
CA THR A 22 26.06 5.62 -7.59
C THR A 22 26.07 4.60 -8.71
N SER A 23 25.55 3.39 -8.45
CA SER A 23 25.44 2.35 -9.47
C SER A 23 24.44 2.75 -10.57
N LEU A 24 23.33 3.41 -10.19
CA LEU A 24 22.36 3.91 -11.15
C LEU A 24 22.98 4.98 -12.07
N GLN A 25 23.77 5.91 -11.52
CA GLN A 25 24.49 6.94 -12.27
C GLN A 25 25.46 6.34 -13.29
N GLU A 26 26.20 5.30 -12.90
CA GLU A 26 27.10 4.58 -13.80
C GLU A 26 26.31 4.01 -14.98
N GLU A 27 25.17 3.37 -14.73
CA GLU A 27 24.38 2.79 -15.82
C GLU A 27 23.70 3.82 -16.71
N VAL A 28 23.22 4.94 -16.16
CA VAL A 28 22.75 6.08 -16.97
C VAL A 28 23.88 6.60 -17.86
N SER A 29 25.12 6.70 -17.35
CA SER A 29 26.28 7.07 -18.17
C SER A 29 26.63 6.04 -19.25
N ASN A 30 26.33 4.75 -19.02
CA ASN A 30 26.46 3.67 -20.00
C ASN A 30 25.33 3.65 -21.05
N GLY A 31 24.36 4.58 -20.94
CA GLY A 31 23.28 4.77 -21.90
C GLY A 31 21.99 4.01 -21.56
N LEU A 32 21.71 3.81 -20.26
CA LEU A 32 20.39 3.47 -19.73
C LEU A 32 19.41 4.61 -20.05
N ASP A 33 18.23 4.27 -20.57
CA ASP A 33 17.17 5.25 -20.79
C ASP A 33 16.40 5.47 -19.47
N VAL A 34 16.41 6.71 -18.97
CA VAL A 34 15.71 7.08 -17.72
C VAL A 34 14.19 6.95 -17.82
N ASN A 35 13.65 6.90 -19.04
CA ASN A 35 12.22 6.75 -19.33
C ASN A 35 11.83 5.33 -19.73
N GLN A 36 12.74 4.36 -19.62
CA GLN A 36 12.43 2.97 -19.93
C GLN A 36 11.33 2.42 -19.02
N GLN A 37 10.55 1.49 -19.55
CA GLN A 37 9.60 0.68 -18.82
C GLN A 37 10.19 -0.69 -18.57
N PHE A 38 9.89 -1.30 -17.43
CA PHE A 38 10.39 -2.62 -17.09
C PHE A 38 9.50 -3.72 -17.64
N PHE A 39 10.03 -4.62 -18.47
CA PHE A 39 9.28 -5.72 -19.06
C PHE A 39 9.55 -7.01 -18.27
N TRP A 40 9.15 -7.04 -16.99
CA TRP A 40 9.46 -8.16 -16.10
C TRP A 40 8.90 -9.49 -16.63
N ILE A 41 9.76 -10.48 -16.81
CA ILE A 41 9.36 -11.88 -16.99
C ILE A 41 9.22 -12.54 -15.61
N LEU A 42 7.97 -12.77 -15.19
CA LEU A 42 7.50 -13.65 -14.12
C LEU A 42 8.41 -13.84 -12.88
N GLY A 43 8.06 -13.14 -11.80
CA GLY A 43 8.48 -13.40 -10.43
C GLY A 43 7.48 -12.80 -9.43
N ASP A 44 7.62 -13.13 -8.13
CA ASP A 44 6.75 -12.73 -7.01
C ASP A 44 6.78 -11.21 -6.69
N LEU A 45 6.67 -10.36 -7.70
CA LEU A 45 6.54 -8.91 -7.52
C LEU A 45 5.12 -8.55 -7.09
N PRO A 46 4.95 -7.47 -6.30
CA PRO A 46 3.62 -6.93 -5.99
C PRO A 46 2.84 -6.60 -7.26
N ASP A 47 1.53 -6.91 -7.27
CA ASP A 47 0.65 -6.76 -8.43
C ASP A 47 0.74 -5.39 -9.12
N ILE A 48 0.97 -4.31 -8.36
CA ILE A 48 1.11 -2.95 -8.88
C ILE A 48 2.28 -2.77 -9.86
N LEU A 49 3.34 -3.60 -9.78
CA LEU A 49 4.53 -3.49 -10.63
C LEU A 49 4.48 -4.38 -11.89
N THR A 50 3.38 -5.10 -12.11
CA THR A 50 3.29 -6.13 -13.17
C THR A 50 3.04 -5.57 -14.57
N ASN A 51 2.58 -4.32 -14.71
CA ASN A 51 2.08 -3.77 -15.97
C ASN A 51 3.07 -2.81 -16.65
N SER A 52 4.34 -3.21 -16.73
CA SER A 52 5.41 -2.42 -17.33
C SER A 52 5.58 -1.00 -16.76
N PRO A 53 5.84 -0.85 -15.45
CA PRO A 53 5.99 0.45 -14.83
C PRO A 53 7.22 1.20 -15.36
N PRO A 54 7.15 2.54 -15.51
CA PRO A 54 8.32 3.37 -15.78
C PRO A 54 9.38 3.27 -14.68
N LEU A 55 10.66 3.40 -15.03
CA LEU A 55 11.77 3.32 -14.09
C LEU A 55 11.61 4.23 -12.86
N ILE A 56 11.16 5.47 -13.07
CA ILE A 56 10.91 6.41 -11.98
C ILE A 56 9.77 5.97 -11.05
N SER A 57 8.74 5.29 -11.58
CA SER A 57 7.65 4.72 -10.79
C SER A 57 8.12 3.54 -9.92
N VAL A 58 9.03 2.71 -10.44
CA VAL A 58 9.66 1.63 -9.66
C VAL A 58 10.50 2.22 -8.52
N ALA A 59 11.27 3.28 -8.79
CA ALA A 59 12.02 3.99 -7.75
C ALA A 59 11.09 4.57 -6.66
N ALA A 60 9.95 5.14 -7.06
CA ALA A 60 8.94 5.65 -6.14
C ALA A 60 8.36 4.55 -5.24
N PHE A 61 8.02 3.40 -5.80
CA PHE A 61 7.50 2.25 -5.05
C PHE A 61 8.51 1.69 -4.04
N HIS A 62 9.79 1.58 -4.44
CA HIS A 62 10.85 1.09 -3.56
C HIS A 62 11.38 2.14 -2.58
N ARG A 63 10.79 3.33 -2.54
CA ARG A 63 11.16 4.42 -1.62
C ARG A 63 12.61 4.90 -1.85
N ALA A 64 13.12 4.73 -3.06
CA ALA A 64 14.50 5.02 -3.45
C ALA A 64 14.66 6.54 -3.67
N VAL A 65 14.73 7.32 -2.60
CA VAL A 65 14.71 8.79 -2.66
C VAL A 65 15.89 9.35 -3.46
N ASN A 66 17.10 8.82 -3.24
CA ASN A 66 18.28 9.31 -3.94
C ASN A 66 18.23 8.99 -5.43
N CYS A 67 17.84 7.75 -5.77
CA CYS A 67 17.63 7.34 -7.15
C CYS A 67 16.50 8.16 -7.81
N PHE A 68 15.39 8.39 -7.12
CA PHE A 68 14.25 9.16 -7.61
C PHE A 68 14.61 10.62 -7.92
N ASN A 69 15.34 11.28 -7.00
CA ASN A 69 15.83 12.65 -7.19
C ASN A 69 16.80 12.73 -8.37
N TYR A 70 17.69 11.75 -8.51
CA TYR A 70 18.59 11.67 -9.65
C TYR A 70 17.85 11.51 -10.98
N LEU A 71 16.90 10.56 -11.06
CA LEU A 71 16.09 10.34 -12.27
C LEU A 71 15.28 11.60 -12.66
N THR A 72 14.69 12.28 -11.68
CA THR A 72 13.97 13.54 -11.91
C THR A 72 14.89 14.62 -12.49
N LYS A 73 16.12 14.73 -11.98
CA LYS A 73 17.13 15.68 -12.48
C LYS A 73 17.58 15.36 -13.91
N GLU A 74 17.67 14.08 -14.27
CA GLU A 74 18.03 13.63 -15.62
C GLU A 74 16.85 13.71 -16.62
N GLY A 75 15.68 14.21 -16.20
CA GLY A 75 14.54 14.42 -17.08
C GLY A 75 13.64 13.20 -17.27
N ALA A 76 13.58 12.31 -16.27
CA ALA A 76 12.56 11.26 -16.24
C ALA A 76 11.14 11.88 -16.24
N ASP A 77 10.27 11.33 -17.07
CA ASP A 77 8.89 11.76 -17.25
C ASP A 77 8.02 11.23 -16.10
N ILE A 78 7.73 12.11 -15.15
CA ILE A 78 6.85 11.83 -14.00
C ILE A 78 5.39 11.58 -14.39
N HIS A 79 4.98 11.94 -15.61
CA HIS A 79 3.61 11.74 -16.09
C HIS A 79 3.48 10.51 -16.99
N LYS A 80 4.58 9.77 -17.23
CA LYS A 80 4.55 8.52 -17.96
C LYS A 80 3.70 7.50 -17.20
N LEU A 81 2.71 6.94 -17.90
CA LEU A 81 1.84 5.88 -17.38
C LEU A 81 2.40 4.50 -17.72
N ASP A 82 1.99 3.51 -16.93
CA ASP A 82 2.19 2.08 -17.24
C ASP A 82 1.18 1.58 -18.30
N GLU A 83 1.19 0.28 -18.63
CA GLU A 83 0.28 -0.31 -19.63
C GLU A 83 -1.20 -0.29 -19.22
N MET A 84 -1.48 -0.20 -17.91
CA MET A 84 -2.82 -0.12 -17.33
C MET A 84 -3.25 1.32 -17.05
N GLU A 85 -2.55 2.31 -17.64
CA GLU A 85 -2.77 3.74 -17.42
C GLU A 85 -2.59 4.19 -15.96
N THR A 86 -1.76 3.46 -15.20
CA THR A 86 -1.48 3.74 -13.79
C THR A 86 -0.49 4.91 -13.66
N PRO A 87 -0.86 6.00 -12.96
CA PRO A 87 0.03 7.14 -12.75
C PRO A 87 1.05 6.89 -11.62
N ILE A 88 2.15 7.66 -11.63
CA ILE A 88 3.22 7.60 -10.62
C ILE A 88 2.74 7.76 -9.17
N SER A 89 1.64 8.51 -8.97
CA SER A 89 1.01 8.74 -7.68
C SER A 89 0.61 7.42 -7.00
N ASN A 90 0.16 6.42 -7.76
CA ASN A 90 -0.23 5.12 -7.24
C ASN A 90 0.98 4.37 -6.67
N PHE A 91 2.09 4.36 -7.41
CA PHE A 91 3.34 3.71 -7.01
C PHE A 91 3.97 4.38 -5.79
N ALA A 92 4.02 5.72 -5.78
CA ALA A 92 4.57 6.48 -4.66
C ALA A 92 3.76 6.27 -3.36
N VAL A 93 2.43 6.27 -3.46
CA VAL A 93 1.55 6.02 -2.31
C VAL A 93 1.67 4.58 -1.85
N ALA A 94 1.72 3.60 -2.74
CA ALA A 94 1.94 2.20 -2.36
C ALA A 94 3.30 1.97 -1.68
N GLY A 95 4.35 2.66 -2.15
CA GLY A 95 5.69 2.63 -1.54
C GLY A 95 5.75 3.27 -0.15
N GLY A 96 4.88 4.24 0.14
CA GLY A 96 4.72 4.78 1.49
C GLY A 96 5.76 5.82 1.91
N ASN A 97 6.46 6.45 0.95
CA ASN A 97 7.46 7.47 1.26
C ASN A 97 6.87 8.88 1.11
N MET A 98 6.67 9.58 2.24
CA MET A 98 6.12 10.94 2.27
C MET A 98 7.01 11.96 1.54
N GLU A 99 8.33 11.80 1.55
CA GLU A 99 9.25 12.72 0.87
C GLU A 99 9.04 12.68 -0.64
N ILE A 100 8.93 11.48 -1.23
CA ILE A 100 8.64 11.31 -2.66
C ILE A 100 7.26 11.90 -3.00
N ILE A 101 6.26 11.69 -2.15
CA ILE A 101 4.92 12.27 -2.33
C ILE A 101 4.98 13.81 -2.33
N GLN A 102 5.72 14.41 -1.41
CA GLN A 102 5.90 15.87 -1.35
C GLN A 102 6.61 16.41 -2.59
N ILE A 103 7.65 15.71 -3.08
CA ILE A 103 8.33 16.07 -4.33
C ILE A 103 7.33 16.02 -5.50
N LEU A 104 6.54 14.96 -5.61
CA LEU A 104 5.54 14.81 -6.67
C LEU A 104 4.42 15.86 -6.60
N ASP A 105 3.93 16.19 -5.40
CA ASP A 105 2.90 17.23 -5.20
C ASP A 105 3.44 18.62 -5.60
N GLN A 106 4.71 18.92 -5.33
CA GLN A 106 5.38 20.14 -5.82
C GLN A 106 5.44 20.21 -7.36
N HIS A 107 5.49 19.06 -8.03
CA HIS A 107 5.43 18.96 -9.48
C HIS A 107 3.99 18.89 -10.03
N GLY A 108 2.97 19.09 -9.19
CA GLY A 108 1.57 19.15 -9.61
C GLY A 108 0.92 17.79 -9.91
N VAL A 109 1.49 16.69 -9.40
CA VAL A 109 0.91 15.35 -9.55
C VAL A 109 -0.38 15.24 -8.74
N ASP A 110 -1.43 14.68 -9.35
CA ASP A 110 -2.72 14.48 -8.70
C ASP A 110 -2.73 13.20 -7.85
N PHE A 111 -3.17 13.32 -6.59
CA PHE A 111 -3.33 12.24 -5.62
C PHE A 111 -4.80 11.95 -5.28
N SER A 112 -5.76 12.59 -5.97
CA SER A 112 -7.19 12.43 -5.68
C SER A 112 -7.67 10.97 -5.73
N LYS A 113 -7.10 10.15 -6.62
CA LYS A 113 -7.47 8.74 -6.83
C LYS A 113 -6.62 7.73 -6.05
N THR A 114 -5.73 8.18 -5.17
CA THR A 114 -4.79 7.28 -4.46
C THR A 114 -5.17 6.99 -3.02
N LEU A 115 -6.28 7.55 -2.51
CA LEU A 115 -6.71 7.36 -1.12
C LEU A 115 -6.94 5.88 -0.78
N LYS A 116 -7.52 5.11 -1.71
CA LYS A 116 -7.70 3.66 -1.58
C LYS A 116 -6.37 2.92 -1.42
N ILE A 117 -5.36 3.32 -2.18
CA ILE A 117 -4.03 2.69 -2.16
C ILE A 117 -3.37 2.94 -0.80
N ALA A 118 -3.47 4.15 -0.26
CA ALA A 118 -2.96 4.46 1.07
C ALA A 118 -3.64 3.59 2.15
N ALA A 119 -4.93 3.34 2.03
CA ALA A 119 -5.67 2.48 2.95
C ALA A 119 -5.26 1.00 2.83
N GLU A 120 -5.10 0.51 1.60
CA GLU A 120 -4.76 -0.89 1.28
C GLU A 120 -3.35 -1.26 1.75
N TYR A 121 -2.37 -0.37 1.52
CA TYR A 121 -0.98 -0.56 1.93
C TYR A 121 -0.69 -0.14 3.38
N GLY A 122 -1.69 0.37 4.09
CA GLY A 122 -1.57 0.68 5.52
C GLY A 122 -0.87 2.01 5.85
N HIS A 123 -0.71 2.91 4.88
CA HIS A 123 0.01 4.18 5.06
C HIS A 123 -0.88 5.26 5.65
N PHE A 124 -1.11 5.20 6.97
CA PHE A 124 -2.02 6.10 7.69
C PHE A 124 -1.68 7.59 7.51
N GLU A 125 -0.41 7.99 7.65
CA GLU A 125 -0.01 9.40 7.52
C GLU A 125 -0.29 9.95 6.11
N ILE A 126 -0.04 9.13 5.09
CA ILE A 126 -0.33 9.46 3.68
C ILE A 126 -1.83 9.54 3.45
N PHE A 127 -2.61 8.61 4.01
CA PHE A 127 -4.06 8.65 3.94
C PHE A 127 -4.61 9.97 4.50
N ILE A 128 -4.15 10.37 5.69
CA ILE A 128 -4.58 11.62 6.33
C ILE A 128 -4.17 12.84 5.49
N TRP A 129 -2.94 12.86 4.97
CA TRP A 129 -2.46 13.94 4.12
C TRP A 129 -3.31 14.08 2.84
N ILE A 130 -3.61 12.98 2.14
CA ILE A 130 -4.47 13.00 0.94
C ILE A 130 -5.89 13.46 1.31
N PHE A 131 -6.48 12.88 2.35
CA PHE A 131 -7.83 13.18 2.79
C PHE A 131 -8.03 14.67 3.12
N GLN A 132 -7.09 15.26 3.87
CA GLN A 132 -7.15 16.66 4.27
C GLN A 132 -6.95 17.62 3.10
N ASN A 133 -6.03 17.31 2.17
CA ASN A 133 -5.66 18.23 1.10
C ASN A 133 -6.56 18.13 -0.13
N LYS A 134 -7.19 16.97 -0.38
CA LYS A 134 -7.99 16.73 -1.59
C LYS A 134 -9.50 16.66 -1.32
N GLY A 135 -9.93 16.68 -0.05
CA GLY A 135 -11.35 16.82 0.33
C GLY A 135 -12.23 15.65 -0.11
N LEU A 136 -11.69 14.43 -0.03
CA LEU A 136 -12.33 13.22 -0.55
C LEU A 136 -13.44 12.70 0.37
N ASP A 137 -14.43 12.01 -0.21
CA ASP A 137 -15.52 11.39 0.54
C ASP A 137 -15.10 10.02 1.09
N LEU A 138 -15.19 9.85 2.42
CA LEU A 138 -14.87 8.60 3.11
C LEU A 138 -15.95 7.51 2.91
N GLN A 139 -17.09 7.84 2.31
CA GLN A 139 -18.16 6.88 2.01
C GLN A 139 -18.04 6.26 0.62
N GLU A 140 -17.01 6.62 -0.15
CA GLU A 140 -16.75 6.00 -1.44
C GLU A 140 -16.63 4.48 -1.33
N ARG A 141 -17.16 3.81 -2.35
CA ARG A 141 -17.17 2.36 -2.46
C ARG A 141 -16.41 1.94 -3.69
N ASP A 142 -15.61 0.88 -3.56
CA ASP A 142 -14.93 0.32 -4.70
C ASP A 142 -15.83 -0.60 -5.54
N GLN A 143 -15.28 -1.16 -6.63
CA GLN A 143 -16.00 -2.06 -7.54
C GLN A 143 -16.57 -3.32 -6.86
N TYR A 144 -16.09 -3.67 -5.67
CA TYR A 144 -16.58 -4.79 -4.86
C TYR A 144 -17.49 -4.31 -3.73
N ASN A 145 -18.00 -3.08 -3.82
CA ASN A 145 -18.86 -2.44 -2.83
C ASN A 145 -18.21 -2.26 -1.45
N ARG A 146 -16.87 -2.31 -1.37
CA ARG A 146 -16.09 -2.18 -0.13
C ARG A 146 -15.89 -0.71 0.22
N THR A 147 -16.13 -0.36 1.48
CA THR A 147 -15.79 0.97 2.05
C THR A 147 -14.32 1.01 2.50
N PHE A 148 -13.78 2.20 2.79
CA PHE A 148 -12.42 2.33 3.36
C PHE A 148 -12.22 1.54 4.65
N LEU A 149 -13.27 1.35 5.45
CA LEU A 149 -13.19 0.53 6.67
C LEU A 149 -12.87 -0.94 6.35
N HIS A 150 -13.45 -1.48 5.27
CA HIS A 150 -13.15 -2.84 4.80
C HIS A 150 -11.71 -2.96 4.31
N ILE A 151 -11.25 -1.97 3.55
CA ILE A 151 -9.90 -1.96 2.97
C ILE A 151 -8.85 -1.83 4.09
N ALA A 152 -9.05 -0.88 5.01
CA ALA A 152 -8.17 -0.68 6.16
C ALA A 152 -8.08 -1.93 7.04
N ALA A 153 -9.21 -2.61 7.28
CA ALA A 153 -9.22 -3.83 8.07
C ALA A 153 -8.57 -5.02 7.33
N ALA A 154 -8.76 -5.13 6.01
CA ALA A 154 -8.09 -6.15 5.21
C ALA A 154 -6.56 -5.99 5.21
N GLY A 155 -6.09 -4.74 5.19
CA GLY A 155 -4.67 -4.37 5.32
C GLY A 155 -4.15 -4.37 6.76
N GLY A 156 -4.98 -4.65 7.77
CA GLY A 156 -4.56 -4.65 9.19
C GLY A 156 -4.26 -3.26 9.77
N ASN A 157 -4.65 -2.18 9.10
CA ASN A 157 -4.36 -0.81 9.51
C ASN A 157 -5.28 -0.35 10.65
N THR A 158 -4.91 -0.73 11.87
CA THR A 158 -5.69 -0.46 13.08
C THR A 158 -5.86 1.05 13.34
N GLN A 159 -4.87 1.87 12.99
CA GLN A 159 -4.94 3.33 13.15
C GLN A 159 -6.00 3.93 12.23
N LEU A 160 -5.99 3.52 10.96
CA LEU A 160 -6.99 3.96 9.99
C LEU A 160 -8.40 3.48 10.36
N VAL A 161 -8.54 2.24 10.84
CA VAL A 161 -9.83 1.71 11.33
C VAL A 161 -10.39 2.58 12.46
N LYS A 162 -9.56 2.93 13.46
CA LYS A 162 -9.99 3.82 14.57
C LYS A 162 -10.42 5.18 14.05
N PHE A 163 -9.60 5.80 13.20
CA PHE A 163 -9.90 7.10 12.61
C PHE A 163 -11.22 7.09 11.82
N LEU A 164 -11.47 6.06 11.02
CA LEU A 164 -12.70 5.95 10.23
C LEU A 164 -13.95 5.76 11.12
N ILE A 165 -13.83 5.01 12.22
CA ILE A 165 -14.92 4.85 13.21
C ILE A 165 -15.20 6.19 13.91
N GLU A 166 -14.16 6.93 14.31
CA GLU A 166 -14.29 8.27 14.89
C GLU A 166 -14.96 9.26 13.94
N LYS A 167 -14.79 9.08 12.62
CA LYS A 167 -15.49 9.85 11.57
C LYS A 167 -16.94 9.41 11.34
N GLY A 168 -17.45 8.45 12.11
CA GLY A 168 -18.84 8.02 12.07
C GLY A 168 -19.18 7.09 10.90
N LEU A 169 -18.19 6.42 10.30
CA LEU A 169 -18.46 5.42 9.27
C LEU A 169 -19.16 4.20 9.91
N ASP A 170 -20.24 3.75 9.27
CA ASP A 170 -21.01 2.62 9.78
C ASP A 170 -20.19 1.32 9.69
N VAL A 171 -19.99 0.73 10.86
CA VAL A 171 -19.29 -0.56 11.03
C VAL A 171 -20.23 -1.73 10.68
N ASN A 172 -21.54 -1.51 10.67
CA ASN A 172 -22.57 -2.55 10.50
C ASN A 172 -23.01 -2.75 9.05
N GLY A 173 -22.21 -2.30 8.07
CA GLY A 173 -22.42 -2.53 6.64
C GLY A 173 -22.32 -4.00 6.23
N ILE A 174 -23.30 -4.76 6.70
CA ILE A 174 -23.89 -6.07 6.38
C ILE A 174 -22.97 -7.27 6.07
N ASP A 175 -21.78 -7.12 5.51
CA ASP A 175 -20.88 -8.26 5.20
C ASP A 175 -19.47 -8.13 5.83
N GLY A 176 -19.07 -6.94 6.27
CA GLY A 176 -17.70 -6.61 6.70
C GLY A 176 -17.32 -6.93 8.14
N VAL A 177 -18.28 -6.99 9.08
CA VAL A 177 -18.00 -7.18 10.52
C VAL A 177 -17.22 -8.48 10.76
N PHE A 178 -17.56 -9.54 10.03
CA PHE A 178 -16.84 -10.82 10.13
C PHE A 178 -15.39 -10.72 9.64
N ILE A 179 -15.12 -10.00 8.56
CA ILE A 179 -13.77 -9.83 7.99
C ILE A 179 -12.91 -8.89 8.87
N ILE A 180 -13.51 -7.80 9.37
CA ILE A 180 -12.84 -6.84 10.26
C ILE A 180 -12.38 -7.56 11.53
N ILE A 181 -13.26 -8.38 12.13
CA ILE A 181 -12.94 -9.19 13.30
C ILE A 181 -11.91 -10.27 12.91
N PHE A 182 -12.18 -11.13 11.92
CA PHE A 182 -11.33 -12.29 11.62
C PHE A 182 -9.86 -11.92 11.30
N LYS A 183 -9.61 -10.79 10.62
CA LYS A 183 -8.25 -10.34 10.28
C LYS A 183 -7.52 -9.68 11.46
N LEU A 184 -8.19 -8.84 12.25
CA LEU A 184 -7.60 -8.22 13.46
C LEU A 184 -7.20 -9.26 14.51
N PHE A 185 -7.92 -10.39 14.58
CA PHE A 185 -7.65 -11.46 15.55
C PHE A 185 -6.55 -12.45 15.11
N HIS A 186 -6.22 -12.56 13.82
CA HIS A 186 -5.21 -13.53 13.34
C HIS A 186 -3.76 -13.13 13.69
N GLU A 187 -3.48 -11.83 13.83
CA GLU A 187 -2.14 -11.32 14.19
C GLU A 187 -1.82 -11.45 15.70
N ASN A 188 -2.83 -11.50 16.58
CA ASN A 188 -2.60 -11.45 18.03
C ASN A 188 -3.07 -12.67 18.84
N ILE A 189 -3.92 -13.55 18.30
CA ILE A 189 -4.54 -14.62 19.12
C ILE A 189 -4.34 -16.03 18.52
N PHE A 190 -4.04 -16.15 17.22
CA PHE A 190 -4.01 -17.46 16.57
C PHE A 190 -2.83 -18.35 17.04
N TRP A 191 -1.64 -17.79 17.31
CA TRP A 191 -0.51 -18.55 17.84
C TRP A 191 -0.61 -18.85 19.35
N CYS A 192 -1.28 -17.98 20.13
CA CYS A 192 -1.51 -18.25 21.54
C CYS A 192 -2.54 -19.36 21.74
N PHE A 193 -3.53 -19.48 20.86
CA PHE A 193 -4.51 -20.57 20.90
C PHE A 193 -4.08 -21.84 20.18
N PHE A 194 -3.23 -21.81 19.15
CA PHE A 194 -2.78 -23.06 18.50
C PHE A 194 -1.73 -23.85 19.29
N SER A 195 -1.07 -23.24 20.29
CA SER A 195 -0.22 -24.01 21.22
C SER A 195 -1.02 -24.79 22.26
N PHE A 196 -2.34 -24.53 22.38
CA PHE A 196 -3.22 -25.22 23.30
C PHE A 196 -4.56 -25.53 22.63
N ILE A 197 -4.81 -26.82 22.38
CA ILE A 197 -6.12 -27.47 22.14
C ILE A 197 -6.21 -28.14 20.76
N PHE A 198 -5.55 -29.30 20.67
CA PHE A 198 -6.25 -30.50 20.18
C PHE A 198 -7.07 -31.05 21.35
N ILE A 199 -8.35 -31.35 21.10
CA ILE A 199 -9.27 -32.31 21.77
C ILE A 199 -10.67 -31.69 21.85
N GLY A 200 -11.62 -32.40 21.24
CA GLY A 200 -12.98 -31.96 20.96
C GLY A 200 -13.87 -31.67 22.16
N HIS A 201 -15.08 -31.19 21.81
CA HIS A 201 -16.19 -30.76 22.67
C HIS A 201 -16.17 -29.30 23.19
N HIS A 202 -15.05 -28.58 23.07
CA HIS A 202 -14.96 -27.16 23.49
C HIS A 202 -15.25 -26.11 22.39
N PHE A 203 -15.46 -26.50 21.14
CA PHE A 203 -15.67 -25.54 20.02
C PHE A 203 -16.97 -24.70 20.18
N ILE A 204 -18.02 -25.29 20.76
CA ILE A 204 -19.28 -24.58 21.05
C ILE A 204 -19.11 -23.60 22.22
N LEU A 205 -18.30 -23.96 23.22
CA LEU A 205 -17.98 -23.09 24.34
C LEU A 205 -17.03 -21.97 23.93
N LEU A 206 -16.12 -22.22 22.99
CA LEU A 206 -15.26 -21.22 22.35
C LEU A 206 -16.10 -20.21 21.56
N LEU A 207 -17.10 -20.64 20.79
CA LEU A 207 -18.03 -19.74 20.11
C LEU A 207 -18.87 -18.92 21.09
N LYS A 208 -19.29 -19.52 22.22
CA LYS A 208 -20.03 -18.80 23.28
C LYS A 208 -19.16 -17.79 24.02
N SER A 209 -17.91 -18.14 24.34
CA SER A 209 -16.97 -17.25 25.03
C SER A 209 -16.46 -16.15 24.12
N VAL A 210 -16.20 -16.43 22.84
CA VAL A 210 -15.89 -15.42 21.82
C VAL A 210 -17.08 -14.49 21.63
N LYS A 211 -18.32 -14.99 21.57
CA LYS A 211 -19.53 -14.14 21.48
C LYS A 211 -19.73 -13.26 22.71
N LEU A 212 -19.47 -13.77 23.92
CA LEU A 212 -19.51 -13.01 25.18
C LEU A 212 -18.38 -11.98 25.28
N MET A 213 -17.18 -12.33 24.81
CA MET A 213 -16.01 -11.44 24.76
C MET A 213 -16.23 -10.31 23.75
N LEU A 214 -16.78 -10.61 22.57
CA LEU A 214 -17.19 -9.63 21.58
C LEU A 214 -18.32 -8.74 22.09
N LEU A 215 -19.28 -9.28 22.86
CA LEU A 215 -20.32 -8.47 23.52
C LEU A 215 -19.70 -7.52 24.56
N ASN A 216 -18.80 -8.02 25.41
CA ASN A 216 -18.15 -7.19 26.42
C ASN A 216 -17.27 -6.10 25.81
N PHE A 217 -16.57 -6.40 24.70
CA PHE A 217 -15.79 -5.40 23.96
C PHE A 217 -16.68 -4.39 23.23
N TYR A 218 -17.82 -4.83 22.66
CA TYR A 218 -18.84 -3.94 22.13
C TYR A 218 -19.35 -2.96 23.19
N TYR A 219 -19.60 -3.44 24.42
CA TYR A 219 -19.97 -2.57 25.55
C TYR A 219 -18.83 -1.65 26.00
N GLN A 220 -17.58 -2.10 26.02
CA GLN A 220 -16.43 -1.23 26.35
C GLN A 220 -16.14 -0.16 25.29
N MET A 221 -16.41 -0.43 24.01
CA MET A 221 -16.28 0.55 22.94
C MET A 221 -17.40 1.60 22.96
N ILE A 222 -18.59 1.25 23.49
CA ILE A 222 -19.69 2.20 23.72
C ILE A 222 -19.43 3.09 24.96
N GLU A 223 -18.73 2.60 25.98
CA GLU A 223 -18.40 3.42 27.17
C GLU A 223 -17.27 4.44 26.94
N LEU A 224 -16.61 4.43 25.77
CA LEU A 224 -15.55 5.37 25.40
C LEU A 224 -16.01 6.51 24.46
N THR A 225 -17.32 6.62 24.19
CA THR A 225 -17.97 7.81 23.61
C THR A 225 -18.49 8.73 24.70
#